data_AF-A0A923NTM4-F1
#
_entry.id   AF-A0A923NTM4-F1
#
_cell.length_a   1.000
_cell.length_b   1.000
_cell.length_c   1.000
_cell.angle_alpha   90.00
_cell.angle_beta   90.00
_cell.angle_gamma   90.00
#
_symmetry.space_group_name_H-M   'P 1'
#
loop_
_entity.id
_entity.type
_entity.pdbx_description
1 polymer ?
#
loop_
_entity_poly.entity_id
_entity_poly.type
_entity_poly.pdbx_seq_one_letter_code
_entity_poly.pdbx_strand_id
1 'polypeptide(L)'
;MMTTNKLALKKIVVIFIISFTFCSSFFCQDLKWVIAAKAFDFSRGQKQSHVNDALAASLPSDILEHLRKELYRNVMPDEKLERKRAELRKERQSLSLQISSEYKKRDSLVLQNYSEYELKLKIKEQEKKINEIKEKFNANLEKLKQEEEKSKRDMLLIESGKYNSEKNKQKNGIEQFSALIKNIFVKNESLITAEEIKYYRDDVQSLFSPSEKLRDSDYLSFQYEKEVTAAGINLLIAGTITEYGDYISVTADLYLYPGAKKIGSATEVGSIQDSDFITSSIARRIVPVLTNSMPVEVEFNIQPERKNTKLYIDDVLQNFETNKFVIDSGFHNIQFQADGYKTAGTNYYFDGNKKYRVEVKMIVLEEGFIQIGLKNSIVGNIYLNGIEADKIDEKKSQIKINGNEILGEFISEDGFTDFFYIPKKLYFDKSYVTIKPKPKDRTKYIDTRRRWMYGAYSLFIVSLIPMFYSYGNYQNYLAKYNAKRANNEHLSKQEYEEALKWQSAANVTGLISIGCGVLWGIELVRYFIAVDSILPQEAKQGDLLQYEFYDQALKSENSDGNGDGEVGEKK
;
A
#
# COMPACT_ATOMS: atom_id res chain seq x y z
N MET A 1 -28.20 -46.24 -33.51
CA MET A 1 -27.22 -46.42 -32.41
C MET A 1 -26.46 -45.11 -32.17
N MET A 2 -27.07 -44.17 -31.44
CA MET A 2 -26.32 -43.10 -30.78
C MET A 2 -25.50 -43.72 -29.64
N THR A 3 -24.32 -43.18 -29.31
CA THR A 3 -24.07 -42.47 -28.01
C THR A 3 -22.61 -42.43 -27.52
N THR A 4 -21.63 -43.15 -28.08
CA THR A 4 -20.36 -43.32 -27.33
C THR A 4 -19.22 -42.34 -27.65
N ASN A 5 -18.98 -41.90 -28.89
CA ASN A 5 -17.77 -41.11 -29.19
C ASN A 5 -17.93 -39.57 -29.14
N LYS A 6 -19.17 -39.06 -29.03
CA LYS A 6 -19.44 -37.69 -28.54
C LYS A 6 -19.10 -37.54 -27.04
N LEU A 7 -18.87 -38.63 -26.32
CA LEU A 7 -18.57 -38.62 -24.89
C LEU A 7 -17.08 -38.35 -24.59
N ALA A 8 -16.15 -38.77 -25.46
CA ALA A 8 -14.70 -38.54 -25.28
C ALA A 8 -14.31 -37.09 -25.56
N LEU A 9 -14.89 -36.49 -26.62
CA LEU A 9 -14.61 -35.10 -27.02
C LEU A 9 -15.28 -34.07 -26.09
N LYS A 10 -16.43 -34.40 -25.46
CA LYS A 10 -17.03 -33.55 -24.42
C LYS A 10 -16.29 -33.63 -23.07
N LYS A 11 -15.71 -34.78 -22.71
CA LYS A 11 -14.98 -34.93 -21.45
C LYS A 11 -13.67 -34.14 -21.42
N ILE A 12 -12.96 -34.02 -22.55
CA ILE A 12 -11.69 -33.28 -22.62
C ILE A 12 -11.92 -31.75 -22.63
N VAL A 13 -12.98 -31.27 -23.29
CA VAL A 13 -13.32 -29.84 -23.33
C VAL A 13 -13.90 -29.35 -21.98
N VAL A 14 -14.65 -30.20 -21.27
CA VAL A 14 -15.13 -29.89 -19.90
C VAL A 14 -13.96 -29.84 -18.90
N ILE A 15 -12.94 -30.70 -19.03
CA ILE A 15 -11.75 -30.67 -18.17
C ILE A 15 -10.91 -29.39 -18.40
N PHE A 16 -10.83 -28.86 -19.63
CA PHE A 16 -10.05 -27.65 -19.91
C PHE A 16 -10.78 -26.34 -19.55
N ILE A 17 -12.12 -26.30 -19.63
CA ILE A 17 -12.91 -25.13 -19.18
C ILE A 17 -13.01 -25.10 -17.65
N ILE A 18 -12.98 -26.25 -16.97
CA ILE A 18 -12.86 -26.33 -15.51
C ILE A 18 -11.45 -25.90 -15.05
N SER A 19 -10.40 -26.15 -15.85
CA SER A 19 -9.06 -25.58 -15.57
C SER A 19 -9.04 -24.04 -15.69
N PHE A 20 -9.98 -23.44 -16.45
CA PHE A 20 -10.07 -21.99 -16.65
C PHE A 20 -11.04 -21.27 -15.69
N THR A 21 -11.68 -21.99 -14.76
CA THR A 21 -12.58 -21.38 -13.74
C THR A 21 -12.34 -21.88 -12.31
N PHE A 22 -11.44 -22.85 -12.10
CA PHE A 22 -11.14 -23.44 -10.79
C PHE A 22 -9.70 -23.24 -10.27
N CYS A 23 -8.88 -22.41 -10.90
CA CYS A 23 -7.98 -21.56 -10.10
C CYS A 23 -8.80 -20.37 -9.62
N SER A 24 -9.72 -20.72 -8.72
CA SER A 24 -10.36 -19.82 -7.77
C SER A 24 -9.43 -18.66 -7.47
N SER A 25 -9.96 -17.46 -7.65
CA SER A 25 -9.56 -16.31 -6.86
C SER A 25 -9.06 -16.86 -5.53
N PHE A 26 -7.77 -16.68 -5.28
CA PHE A 26 -7.20 -16.89 -3.96
C PHE A 26 -8.25 -16.45 -2.96
N PHE A 27 -8.55 -17.31 -1.99
CA PHE A 27 -9.21 -16.92 -0.75
C PHE A 27 -8.38 -15.78 -0.13
N CYS A 28 -8.47 -14.59 -0.69
CA CYS A 28 -8.49 -13.36 0.03
C CYS A 28 -9.88 -13.40 0.67
N GLN A 29 -9.99 -14.12 1.79
CA GLN A 29 -10.86 -13.62 2.82
C GLN A 29 -10.34 -12.21 3.05
N ASP A 30 -11.03 -11.22 2.51
CA ASP A 30 -11.01 -9.90 3.13
C ASP A 30 -11.23 -10.19 4.61
N LEU A 31 -10.21 -9.93 5.42
CA LEU A 31 -10.29 -10.01 6.87
C LEU A 31 -11.21 -8.86 7.30
N LYS A 32 -12.52 -9.04 7.07
CA LYS A 32 -13.55 -8.05 7.38
C LYS A 32 -13.82 -8.15 8.86
N TRP A 33 -13.43 -7.13 9.61
CA TRP A 33 -13.72 -7.06 11.03
C TRP A 33 -15.05 -6.33 11.21
N VAL A 34 -16.11 -7.07 11.57
CA VAL A 34 -17.48 -6.54 11.54
C VAL A 34 -17.93 -6.04 12.92
N ILE A 35 -18.38 -4.79 12.98
CA ILE A 35 -19.05 -4.19 14.14
C ILE A 35 -20.57 -4.24 13.94
N ALA A 36 -21.29 -4.63 14.99
CA ALA A 36 -22.72 -4.46 15.10
C ALA A 36 -23.09 -3.74 16.41
N ALA A 37 -24.27 -3.15 16.45
CA ALA A 37 -24.88 -2.67 17.68
C ALA A 37 -26.21 -3.40 17.94
N LYS A 38 -26.56 -3.58 19.21
CA LYS A 38 -27.89 -4.01 19.67
C LYS A 38 -28.68 -2.77 20.10
N ALA A 39 -30.00 -2.81 19.95
CA ALA A 39 -30.88 -1.86 20.64
C ALA A 39 -30.56 -1.85 22.15
N PHE A 40 -30.47 -0.66 22.72
CA PHE A 40 -30.10 -0.50 24.13
C PHE A 40 -31.26 -0.85 25.07
N ASP A 41 -30.93 -1.43 26.21
CA ASP A 41 -31.91 -1.88 27.18
C ASP A 41 -32.14 -0.78 28.25
N PHE A 42 -33.39 -0.52 28.63
CA PHE A 42 -33.68 0.39 29.74
C PHE A 42 -33.44 -0.27 31.09
N SER A 43 -32.96 0.51 32.05
CA SER A 43 -32.79 0.05 33.44
C SER A 43 -34.12 -0.45 34.05
N ARG A 44 -34.05 -1.50 34.88
CA ARG A 44 -35.23 -2.16 35.47
C ARG A 44 -36.07 -1.15 36.27
N GLY A 45 -37.34 -0.96 35.86
CA GLY A 45 -38.33 -0.13 36.58
C GLY A 45 -38.97 0.99 35.76
N GLN A 46 -38.51 1.25 34.54
CA GLN A 46 -39.06 2.28 33.65
C GLN A 46 -40.20 1.74 32.77
N LYS A 47 -41.27 2.53 32.58
CA LYS A 47 -42.42 2.12 31.75
C LYS A 47 -42.02 2.13 30.27
N GLN A 48 -42.29 1.04 29.56
CA GLN A 48 -42.18 1.00 28.11
C GLN A 48 -43.13 2.04 27.49
N SER A 49 -42.57 2.93 26.70
CA SER A 49 -43.25 3.98 25.94
C SER A 49 -42.72 3.94 24.51
N HIS A 50 -43.56 4.29 23.53
CA HIS A 50 -43.15 4.32 22.12
C HIS A 50 -41.94 5.27 21.88
N VAL A 51 -41.78 6.31 22.70
CA VAL A 51 -40.63 7.22 22.66
C VAL A 51 -39.35 6.52 23.13
N ASN A 52 -39.47 5.71 24.18
CA ASN A 52 -38.34 4.97 24.76
C ASN A 52 -37.86 3.88 23.79
N ASP A 53 -38.77 3.16 23.14
CA ASP A 53 -38.42 2.14 22.15
C ASP A 53 -37.73 2.74 20.91
N ALA A 54 -38.15 3.92 20.46
CA ALA A 54 -37.50 4.65 19.37
C ALA A 54 -36.08 5.11 19.76
N LEU A 55 -35.92 5.66 20.96
CA LEU A 55 -34.64 6.14 21.49
C LEU A 55 -33.64 5.00 21.72
N ALA A 56 -34.10 3.84 22.17
CA ALA A 56 -33.28 2.63 22.31
C ALA A 56 -32.74 2.10 20.98
N ALA A 57 -33.45 2.35 19.87
CA ALA A 57 -33.03 1.95 18.53
C ALA A 57 -32.17 3.01 17.83
N SER A 58 -32.41 4.31 18.08
CA SER A 58 -31.68 5.39 17.41
C SER A 58 -30.29 5.65 18.01
N LEU A 59 -30.14 5.62 19.34
CA LEU A 59 -28.84 5.90 19.96
C LEU A 59 -27.69 5.00 19.47
N PRO A 60 -27.85 3.67 19.33
CA PRO A 60 -26.78 2.81 18.85
C PRO A 60 -26.45 3.06 17.37
N SER A 61 -27.44 3.36 16.52
CA SER A 61 -27.19 3.71 15.12
C SER A 61 -26.47 5.04 14.98
N ASP A 62 -26.84 6.04 15.77
CA ASP A 62 -26.21 7.37 15.76
C ASP A 62 -24.74 7.28 16.24
N ILE A 63 -24.46 6.44 17.24
CA ILE A 63 -23.08 6.13 17.66
C ILE A 63 -22.27 5.52 16.50
N LEU A 64 -22.85 4.55 15.78
CA LEU A 64 -22.18 3.93 14.62
C LEU A 64 -22.00 4.95 13.47
N GLU A 65 -22.91 5.91 13.31
CA GLU A 65 -22.81 6.95 12.29
C GLU A 65 -21.64 7.89 12.55
N HIS A 66 -21.41 8.28 13.81
CA HIS A 66 -20.22 9.07 14.18
C HIS A 66 -18.90 8.29 14.01
N LEU A 67 -18.94 6.95 13.92
CA LEU A 67 -17.77 6.10 13.69
C LEU A 67 -17.44 5.91 12.20
N ARG A 68 -18.24 6.43 11.26
CA ARG A 68 -18.21 6.16 9.80
C ARG A 68 -16.87 6.42 9.08
N LYS A 69 -15.87 7.00 9.74
CA LYS A 69 -14.51 7.12 9.20
C LYS A 69 -13.94 5.72 8.91
N GLU A 70 -13.02 5.64 7.95
CA GLU A 70 -12.26 4.42 7.71
C GLU A 70 -11.38 4.14 8.93
N LEU A 71 -11.85 3.20 9.76
CA LEU A 71 -11.14 2.79 10.96
C LEU A 71 -10.47 1.44 10.71
N TYR A 72 -9.28 1.29 11.26
CA TYR A 72 -8.53 0.04 11.25
C TYR A 72 -8.37 -0.45 12.68
N ARG A 73 -8.56 -1.75 12.88
CA ARG A 73 -8.27 -2.41 14.16
C ARG A 73 -6.96 -3.15 14.11
N ASN A 74 -6.13 -2.91 15.11
CA ASN A 74 -4.91 -3.66 15.34
C ASN A 74 -5.23 -4.98 16.07
N VAL A 75 -5.18 -6.10 15.36
CA VAL A 75 -5.43 -7.43 15.95
C VAL A 75 -4.16 -7.93 16.64
N MET A 76 -4.23 -7.99 17.97
CA MET A 76 -3.13 -8.44 18.84
C MET A 76 -3.00 -9.97 18.86
N PRO A 77 -1.84 -10.51 19.28
CA PRO A 77 -1.66 -11.95 19.43
C PRO A 77 -2.73 -12.64 20.31
N ASP A 78 -3.20 -11.97 21.38
CA ASP A 78 -4.29 -12.46 22.25
C ASP A 78 -5.59 -12.68 21.47
N GLU A 79 -5.99 -11.71 20.64
CA GLU A 79 -7.20 -11.82 19.82
C GLU A 79 -7.05 -12.90 18.74
N LYS A 80 -5.85 -13.05 18.15
CA LYS A 80 -5.56 -14.17 17.24
C LYS A 80 -5.67 -15.52 17.94
N LEU A 81 -5.17 -15.62 19.16
CA LEU A 81 -5.26 -16.83 19.99
C LEU A 81 -6.72 -17.19 20.27
N GLU A 82 -7.58 -16.21 20.60
CA GLU A 82 -9.00 -16.46 20.83
C GLU A 82 -9.74 -16.93 19.58
N ARG A 83 -9.47 -16.31 18.42
CA ARG A 83 -10.01 -16.79 17.13
C ARG A 83 -9.60 -18.23 16.86
N LYS A 84 -8.33 -18.54 17.11
CA LYS A 84 -7.78 -19.87 16.89
C LYS A 84 -8.32 -20.90 17.89
N ARG A 85 -8.49 -20.51 19.16
CA ARG A 85 -9.19 -21.29 20.19
C ARG A 85 -10.60 -21.64 19.76
N ALA A 86 -11.34 -20.70 19.18
CA ALA A 86 -12.69 -20.92 18.69
C ALA A 86 -12.73 -21.91 17.51
N GLU A 87 -11.83 -21.78 16.54
CA GLU A 87 -11.67 -22.75 15.43
C GLU A 87 -11.37 -24.16 15.96
N LEU A 88 -10.33 -24.28 16.80
CA LEU A 88 -9.94 -25.56 17.38
C LEU A 88 -11.05 -26.15 18.26
N ARG A 89 -11.84 -25.32 18.95
CA ARG A 89 -13.00 -25.77 19.72
C ARG A 89 -14.10 -26.32 18.83
N LYS A 90 -14.40 -25.68 17.70
CA LYS A 90 -15.36 -26.19 16.69
C LYS A 90 -14.90 -27.55 16.15
N GLU A 91 -13.61 -27.70 15.84
CA GLU A 91 -13.02 -28.98 15.46
C GLU A 91 -13.13 -30.03 16.56
N ARG A 92 -12.84 -29.69 17.82
CA ARG A 92 -12.99 -30.64 18.95
C ARG A 92 -14.43 -31.08 19.15
N GLN A 93 -15.40 -30.17 19.01
CA GLN A 93 -16.82 -30.52 19.10
C GLN A 93 -17.23 -31.47 17.99
N SER A 94 -16.82 -31.22 16.74
CA SER A 94 -17.13 -32.12 15.62
C SER A 94 -16.48 -33.49 15.79
N LEU A 95 -15.22 -33.55 16.21
CA LEU A 95 -14.51 -34.80 16.52
C LEU A 95 -15.19 -35.56 17.67
N SER A 96 -15.61 -34.87 18.73
CA SER A 96 -16.32 -35.48 19.86
C SER A 96 -17.66 -36.09 19.44
N LEU A 97 -18.43 -35.40 18.60
CA LEU A 97 -19.67 -35.92 18.02
C LEU A 97 -19.41 -37.14 17.13
N GLN A 98 -18.34 -37.12 16.32
CA GLN A 98 -17.92 -38.27 15.52
C GLN A 98 -17.56 -39.47 16.40
N ILE A 99 -16.75 -39.26 17.45
CA ILE A 99 -16.39 -40.30 18.43
C ILE A 99 -17.67 -40.92 19.03
N SER A 100 -18.61 -40.09 19.49
CA SER A 100 -19.88 -40.58 20.05
C SER A 100 -20.68 -41.41 19.03
N SER A 101 -20.72 -40.96 17.77
CA SER A 101 -21.42 -41.69 16.71
C SER A 101 -20.76 -43.04 16.38
N GLU A 102 -19.43 -43.11 16.37
CA GLU A 102 -18.69 -44.34 16.10
C GLU A 102 -18.79 -45.32 17.29
N TYR A 103 -18.81 -44.83 18.53
CA TYR A 103 -19.13 -45.66 19.70
C TYR A 103 -20.54 -46.27 19.58
N LYS A 104 -21.56 -45.47 19.22
CA LYS A 104 -22.91 -45.99 18.99
C LYS A 104 -22.96 -47.06 17.89
N LYS A 105 -22.20 -46.88 16.80
CA LYS A 105 -22.08 -47.89 15.75
C LYS A 105 -21.44 -49.16 16.27
N ARG A 106 -20.32 -49.06 16.99
CA ARG A 106 -19.65 -50.22 17.61
C ARG A 106 -20.61 -50.99 18.51
N ASP A 107 -21.32 -50.29 19.38
CA ASP A 107 -22.22 -50.91 20.35
C ASP A 107 -23.46 -51.51 19.65
N SER A 108 -23.93 -50.90 18.56
CA SER A 108 -25.01 -51.47 17.75
C SER A 108 -24.65 -52.80 17.06
N LEU A 109 -23.36 -53.04 16.76
CA LEU A 109 -22.91 -54.30 16.16
C LEU A 109 -23.14 -55.50 17.09
N VAL A 110 -23.10 -55.27 18.42
CA VAL A 110 -23.36 -56.30 19.43
C VAL A 110 -24.82 -56.77 19.40
N LEU A 111 -25.73 -55.92 18.94
CA LEU A 111 -27.16 -56.22 18.84
C LEU A 111 -27.56 -56.89 17.51
N GLN A 112 -26.60 -57.10 16.60
CA GLN A 112 -26.84 -57.70 15.28
C GLN A 112 -26.50 -59.21 15.29
N ASN A 113 -27.23 -60.00 14.51
CA ASN A 113 -27.02 -61.45 14.39
C ASN A 113 -25.79 -61.77 13.53
N TYR A 114 -24.59 -61.55 14.07
CA TYR A 114 -23.32 -61.97 13.47
C TYR A 114 -22.78 -63.24 14.11
N SER A 115 -21.93 -63.96 13.37
CA SER A 115 -21.07 -64.99 13.96
C SER A 115 -20.02 -64.35 14.90
N GLU A 116 -19.57 -65.07 15.93
CA GLU A 116 -18.58 -64.54 16.90
C GLU A 116 -17.29 -64.03 16.23
N TYR A 117 -16.86 -64.69 15.15
CA TYR A 117 -15.67 -64.30 14.40
C TYR A 117 -15.87 -63.00 13.63
N GLU A 118 -16.98 -62.86 12.90
CA GLU A 118 -17.31 -61.63 12.16
C GLU A 118 -17.55 -60.45 13.08
N LEU A 119 -18.17 -60.67 14.25
CA LEU A 119 -18.37 -59.66 15.27
C LEU A 119 -17.03 -59.09 15.76
N LYS A 120 -16.06 -59.97 16.10
CA LYS A 120 -14.72 -59.54 16.53
C LYS A 120 -13.99 -58.73 15.47
N LEU A 121 -14.08 -59.12 14.19
CA LEU A 121 -13.47 -58.37 13.09
C LEU A 121 -14.09 -56.97 12.95
N LYS A 122 -15.42 -56.87 12.93
CA LYS A 122 -16.12 -55.59 12.78
C LYS A 122 -15.91 -54.67 13.98
N ILE A 123 -15.84 -55.20 15.20
CA ILE A 123 -15.48 -54.42 16.39
C ILE A 123 -14.06 -53.87 16.26
N LYS A 124 -13.09 -54.69 15.85
CA LYS A 124 -11.69 -54.26 15.67
C LYS A 124 -11.55 -53.17 14.60
N GLU A 125 -12.30 -53.26 13.51
CA GLU A 125 -12.35 -52.21 12.48
C GLU A 125 -12.90 -50.88 13.02
N GLN A 126 -13.96 -50.94 13.84
CA GLN A 126 -14.53 -49.73 14.45
C GLN A 126 -13.62 -49.16 15.53
N GLU A 127 -12.95 -49.99 16.32
CA GLU A 127 -11.95 -49.55 17.30
C GLU A 127 -10.77 -48.84 16.64
N LYS A 128 -10.33 -49.31 15.46
CA LYS A 128 -9.30 -48.63 14.68
C LYS A 128 -9.74 -47.21 14.30
N LYS A 129 -10.98 -47.04 13.79
CA LYS A 129 -11.53 -45.72 13.45
C LYS A 129 -11.68 -44.82 14.68
N ILE A 130 -12.12 -45.36 15.81
CA ILE A 130 -12.21 -44.61 17.07
C ILE A 130 -10.81 -44.12 17.50
N ASN A 131 -9.79 -44.96 17.40
CA ASN A 131 -8.42 -44.58 17.74
C ASN A 131 -7.85 -43.51 16.80
N GLU A 132 -8.06 -43.63 15.49
CA GLU A 132 -7.66 -42.59 14.52
C GLU A 132 -8.31 -41.22 14.83
N ILE A 133 -9.58 -41.19 15.26
CA ILE A 133 -10.25 -39.95 15.65
C ILE A 133 -9.72 -39.41 16.99
N LYS A 134 -9.40 -40.29 17.95
CA LYS A 134 -8.77 -39.90 19.23
C LYS A 134 -7.38 -39.30 19.04
N GLU A 135 -6.58 -39.83 18.12
CA GLU A 135 -5.28 -39.26 17.77
C GLU A 135 -5.43 -37.83 17.22
N LYS A 136 -6.40 -37.60 16.32
CA LYS A 136 -6.73 -36.25 15.82
C LYS A 136 -7.18 -35.31 16.95
N PHE A 137 -7.95 -35.82 17.91
CA PHE A 137 -8.40 -35.06 19.07
C PHE A 137 -7.23 -34.62 19.96
N ASN A 138 -6.29 -35.54 20.24
CA ASN A 138 -5.09 -35.24 21.02
C ASN A 138 -4.16 -34.26 20.29
N ALA A 139 -3.96 -34.45 18.99
CA ALA A 139 -3.16 -33.53 18.18
C ALA A 139 -3.76 -32.11 18.17
N ASN A 140 -5.08 -31.95 18.19
CA ASN A 140 -5.72 -30.64 18.31
C ASN A 140 -5.43 -29.97 19.68
N LEU A 141 -5.41 -30.74 20.77
CA LEU A 141 -5.04 -30.23 22.10
C LEU A 141 -3.56 -29.80 22.17
N GLU A 142 -2.66 -30.53 21.51
CA GLU A 142 -1.25 -30.16 21.42
C GLU A 142 -1.05 -28.88 20.61
N LYS A 143 -1.75 -28.74 19.47
CA LYS A 143 -1.75 -27.50 18.68
C LYS A 143 -2.18 -26.30 19.50
N LEU A 144 -3.23 -26.44 20.31
CA LEU A 144 -3.69 -25.37 21.20
C LEU A 144 -2.58 -24.92 22.16
N LYS A 145 -1.88 -25.86 22.80
CA LYS A 145 -0.77 -25.54 23.72
C LYS A 145 0.38 -24.81 23.00
N GLN A 146 0.73 -25.25 21.80
CA GLN A 146 1.77 -24.61 20.99
C GLN A 146 1.40 -23.17 20.62
N GLU A 147 0.14 -22.93 20.28
CA GLU A 147 -0.37 -21.59 19.95
C GLU A 147 -0.42 -20.67 21.18
N GLU A 148 -0.78 -21.19 22.36
CA GLU A 148 -0.74 -20.45 23.62
C GLU A 148 0.69 -20.01 23.98
N GLU A 149 1.67 -20.90 23.83
CA GLU A 149 3.08 -20.57 24.03
C GLU A 149 3.57 -19.53 23.03
N LYS A 150 3.20 -19.68 21.75
CA LYS A 150 3.55 -18.72 20.69
C LYS A 150 2.97 -17.33 21.00
N SER A 151 1.69 -17.25 21.34
CA SER A 151 1.01 -15.99 21.68
C SER A 151 1.66 -15.29 22.88
N LYS A 152 2.05 -16.04 23.92
CA LYS A 152 2.77 -15.48 25.09
C LYS A 152 4.13 -14.90 24.70
N ARG A 153 4.90 -15.62 23.87
CA ARG A 153 6.20 -15.12 23.37
C ARG A 153 6.03 -13.86 22.53
N ASP A 154 5.05 -13.86 21.63
CA ASP A 154 4.77 -12.75 20.73
C ASP A 154 4.31 -11.50 21.51
N MET A 155 3.49 -11.67 22.55
CA MET A 155 3.05 -10.59 23.43
C MET A 155 4.23 -9.97 24.21
N LEU A 156 5.13 -10.78 24.76
CA LEU A 156 6.34 -10.30 25.45
C LEU A 156 7.28 -9.50 24.52
N LEU A 157 7.35 -9.87 23.24
CA LEU A 157 8.14 -9.12 22.25
C LEU A 157 7.56 -7.72 21.97
N ILE A 158 6.23 -7.61 21.90
CA ILE A 158 5.52 -6.32 21.71
C ILE A 158 5.70 -5.44 22.96
N GLU A 159 5.54 -6.00 24.15
CA GLU A 159 5.69 -5.26 25.42
C GLU A 159 7.11 -4.76 25.64
N SER A 160 8.11 -5.55 25.26
CA SER A 160 9.53 -5.16 25.36
C SER A 160 9.99 -4.19 24.26
N GLY A 161 9.12 -3.85 23.29
CA GLY A 161 9.45 -2.96 22.17
C GLY A 161 10.49 -3.53 21.19
N LYS A 162 10.69 -4.86 21.19
CA LYS A 162 11.71 -5.55 20.38
C LYS A 162 11.15 -6.17 19.10
N TYR A 163 9.88 -5.95 18.77
CA TYR A 163 9.25 -6.54 17.59
C TYR A 163 10.02 -6.25 16.29
N ASN A 164 10.48 -5.00 16.11
CA ASN A 164 11.23 -4.60 14.92
C ASN A 164 12.73 -4.97 14.97
N SER A 165 13.26 -5.37 16.13
CA SER A 165 14.67 -5.72 16.29
C SER A 165 15.04 -7.08 15.67
N GLU A 166 14.08 -8.01 15.54
CA GLU A 166 14.34 -9.32 14.94
C GLU A 166 14.22 -9.32 13.41
N LYS A 167 13.32 -8.48 12.84
CA LYS A 167 13.23 -8.29 11.38
C LYS A 167 14.49 -7.61 10.80
N ASN A 168 15.16 -6.76 11.58
CA ASN A 168 16.32 -5.96 11.15
C ASN A 168 17.68 -6.52 11.59
N LYS A 169 17.80 -7.79 11.99
CA LYS A 169 19.13 -8.42 12.03
C LYS A 169 19.64 -8.49 10.59
N GLN A 170 20.68 -7.71 10.27
CA GLN A 170 21.43 -7.83 9.02
C GLN A 170 21.88 -9.29 8.87
N LYS A 171 21.13 -10.05 8.07
CA LYS A 171 21.50 -11.41 7.68
C LYS A 171 22.47 -11.30 6.51
N ASN A 172 23.50 -12.14 6.51
CA ASN A 172 24.48 -12.20 5.43
C ASN A 172 23.80 -12.52 4.09
N GLY A 173 24.36 -12.09 2.96
CA GLY A 173 23.71 -12.17 1.63
C GLY A 173 23.23 -13.58 1.20
N ILE A 174 23.86 -14.64 1.72
CA ILE A 174 23.47 -16.04 1.46
C ILE A 174 22.21 -16.43 2.28
N GLU A 175 22.08 -15.93 3.50
CA GLU A 175 20.89 -16.13 4.34
C GLU A 175 19.70 -15.32 3.83
N GLN A 176 19.93 -14.14 3.23
CA GLN A 176 18.88 -13.35 2.57
C GLN A 176 18.34 -14.08 1.34
N PHE A 177 19.20 -14.69 0.53
CA PHE A 177 18.78 -15.46 -0.64
C PHE A 177 18.05 -16.76 -0.25
N SER A 178 18.54 -17.47 0.77
CA SER A 178 17.85 -18.64 1.35
C SER A 178 16.49 -18.27 1.97
N ALA A 179 16.41 -17.14 2.67
CA ALA A 179 15.18 -16.62 3.24
C ALA A 179 14.22 -16.13 2.14
N LEU A 180 14.71 -15.53 1.05
CA LEU A 180 13.88 -15.16 -0.10
C LEU A 180 13.24 -16.42 -0.72
N ILE A 181 14.01 -17.49 -0.94
CA ILE A 181 13.48 -18.74 -1.52
C ILE A 181 12.51 -19.45 -0.55
N LYS A 182 12.78 -19.44 0.76
CA LYS A 182 11.87 -20.00 1.78
C LYS A 182 10.60 -19.16 1.99
N ASN A 183 10.69 -17.83 1.87
CA ASN A 183 9.58 -16.91 2.11
C ASN A 183 8.66 -16.73 0.88
N ILE A 184 9.00 -17.29 -0.29
CA ILE A 184 8.07 -17.34 -1.44
C ILE A 184 6.82 -18.19 -1.11
N PHE A 185 6.95 -19.17 -0.21
CA PHE A 185 5.85 -20.08 0.16
C PHE A 185 5.40 -19.98 1.63
N VAL A 186 6.07 -19.15 2.45
CA VAL A 186 5.69 -18.91 3.84
C VAL A 186 5.28 -17.46 3.97
N LYS A 187 3.97 -17.22 4.12
CA LYS A 187 3.43 -15.90 4.45
C LYS A 187 3.96 -15.54 5.84
N ASN A 188 4.90 -14.59 5.91
CA ASN A 188 5.33 -14.01 7.18
C ASN A 188 4.14 -13.24 7.75
N GLU A 189 3.32 -13.89 8.57
CA GLU A 189 2.27 -13.22 9.33
C GLU A 189 2.91 -12.21 10.26
N SER A 190 2.57 -10.94 10.10
CA SER A 190 2.93 -9.89 11.05
C SER A 190 2.30 -10.22 12.41
N LEU A 191 3.00 -9.92 13.52
CA LEU A 191 2.49 -10.18 14.86
C LEU A 191 1.18 -9.42 15.10
N ILE A 192 1.11 -8.19 14.58
CA ILE A 192 -0.10 -7.38 14.53
C ILE A 192 -0.60 -7.33 13.09
N THR A 193 -1.90 -7.53 12.90
CA THR A 193 -2.56 -7.37 11.59
C THR A 193 -3.58 -6.26 11.70
N ALA A 194 -3.47 -5.24 10.84
CA ALA A 194 -4.48 -4.21 10.71
C ALA A 194 -5.64 -4.77 9.87
N GLU A 195 -6.83 -4.82 10.46
CA GLU A 195 -8.07 -5.23 9.79
C GLU A 195 -8.97 -4.01 9.59
N GLU A 196 -9.54 -3.88 8.40
CA GLU A 196 -10.51 -2.82 8.09
C GLU A 196 -11.82 -3.12 8.84
N ILE A 197 -12.33 -2.11 9.52
CA ILE A 197 -13.58 -2.18 10.26
C ILE A 197 -14.76 -1.98 9.29
N LYS A 198 -15.69 -2.94 9.26
CA LYS A 198 -16.93 -2.87 8.48
C LYS A 198 -18.16 -2.92 9.38
N TYR A 199 -19.26 -2.36 8.89
CA TYR A 199 -20.54 -2.36 9.60
C TYR A 199 -21.33 -3.62 9.26
N TYR A 200 -22.15 -4.07 10.22
CA TYR A 200 -23.06 -5.18 10.01
C TYR A 200 -23.95 -4.91 8.78
N ARG A 201 -24.03 -5.87 7.86
CA ARG A 201 -24.75 -5.76 6.57
C ARG A 201 -24.37 -4.54 5.72
N ASP A 202 -23.17 -3.99 5.93
CA ASP A 202 -22.70 -2.75 5.31
C ASP A 202 -23.63 -1.54 5.58
N ASP A 203 -24.42 -1.59 6.66
CA ASP A 203 -25.39 -0.57 7.04
C ASP A 203 -25.33 -0.24 8.54
N VAL A 204 -25.14 1.05 8.82
CA VAL A 204 -25.03 1.66 10.15
C VAL A 204 -26.36 1.55 10.92
N GLN A 205 -27.48 1.55 10.21
CA GLN A 205 -28.83 1.48 10.80
C GLN A 205 -29.26 0.06 11.14
N SER A 206 -28.51 -0.96 10.68
CA SER A 206 -28.88 -2.35 10.87
C SER A 206 -28.42 -2.88 12.23
N LEU A 207 -29.35 -3.01 13.17
CA LEU A 207 -29.08 -3.52 14.50
C LEU A 207 -29.14 -5.06 14.55
N PHE A 208 -28.29 -5.65 15.40
CA PHE A 208 -28.31 -7.07 15.69
C PHE A 208 -29.42 -7.39 16.70
N SER A 209 -30.31 -8.31 16.33
CA SER A 209 -31.38 -8.81 17.19
C SER A 209 -31.15 -10.29 17.53
N PRO A 210 -30.89 -10.64 18.80
CA PRO A 210 -30.73 -12.03 19.22
C PRO A 210 -32.07 -12.77 19.23
N SER A 211 -32.02 -14.09 19.12
CA SER A 211 -33.18 -14.99 19.23
C SER A 211 -33.92 -14.83 20.56
N GLU A 212 -35.24 -15.05 20.56
CA GLU A 212 -36.11 -14.81 21.72
C GLU A 212 -35.65 -15.51 23.01
N LYS A 213 -34.95 -16.64 22.89
CA LYS A 213 -34.43 -17.43 24.02
C LYS A 213 -33.18 -16.83 24.67
N LEU A 214 -32.49 -15.92 23.96
CA LEU A 214 -31.20 -15.36 24.36
C LEU A 214 -31.27 -13.85 24.62
N ARG A 215 -32.45 -13.22 24.50
CA ARG A 215 -32.66 -11.79 24.75
C ARG A 215 -32.21 -11.32 26.14
N ASP A 216 -32.45 -12.15 27.16
CA ASP A 216 -32.11 -11.88 28.57
C ASP A 216 -30.85 -12.63 29.04
N SER A 217 -30.15 -13.31 28.13
CA SER A 217 -28.96 -14.07 28.47
C SER A 217 -27.73 -13.17 28.60
N ASP A 218 -26.79 -13.58 29.45
CA ASP A 218 -25.52 -12.86 29.62
C ASP A 218 -24.73 -12.82 28.30
N TYR A 219 -24.24 -11.63 27.92
CA TYR A 219 -23.42 -11.40 26.73
C TYR A 219 -22.12 -12.23 26.75
N LEU A 220 -21.67 -12.61 27.95
CA LEU A 220 -20.49 -13.45 28.15
C LEU A 220 -20.80 -14.96 27.97
N SER A 221 -22.07 -15.33 27.77
CA SER A 221 -22.48 -16.72 27.66
C SER A 221 -22.10 -17.34 26.30
N PHE A 222 -21.73 -18.62 26.33
CA PHE A 222 -21.34 -19.37 25.13
C PHE A 222 -22.45 -19.46 24.08
N GLN A 223 -23.71 -19.53 24.51
CA GLN A 223 -24.84 -19.62 23.59
C GLN A 223 -25.02 -18.31 22.81
N TYR A 224 -24.83 -17.17 23.47
CA TYR A 224 -24.89 -15.85 22.87
C TYR A 224 -23.71 -15.63 21.89
N GLU A 225 -22.48 -15.97 22.30
CA GLU A 225 -21.31 -15.95 21.43
C GLU A 225 -21.52 -16.74 20.13
N LYS A 226 -22.14 -17.93 20.22
CA LYS A 226 -22.42 -18.77 19.05
C LYS A 226 -23.35 -18.08 18.05
N GLU A 227 -24.35 -17.34 18.53
CA GLU A 227 -25.30 -16.64 17.67
C GLU A 227 -24.64 -15.42 16.99
N VAL A 228 -23.88 -14.63 17.76
CA VAL A 228 -23.16 -13.45 17.24
C VAL A 228 -22.09 -13.86 16.23
N THR A 229 -21.31 -14.90 16.52
CA THR A 229 -20.30 -15.42 15.59
C THR A 229 -20.90 -16.09 14.36
N ALA A 230 -22.09 -16.69 14.45
CA ALA A 230 -22.83 -17.21 13.30
C ALA A 230 -23.35 -16.08 12.39
N ALA A 231 -23.67 -14.92 12.96
CA ALA A 231 -24.01 -13.71 12.21
C ALA A 231 -22.80 -13.01 11.59
N GLY A 232 -21.58 -13.50 11.82
CA GLY A 232 -20.35 -12.93 11.26
C GLY A 232 -19.88 -11.64 11.96
N ILE A 233 -20.33 -11.41 13.20
CA ILE A 233 -20.01 -10.20 13.98
C ILE A 233 -18.78 -10.45 14.87
N ASN A 234 -17.81 -9.54 14.84
CA ASN A 234 -16.61 -9.58 15.67
C ASN A 234 -16.72 -8.73 16.93
N LEU A 235 -17.42 -7.60 16.84
CA LEU A 235 -17.67 -6.72 17.97
C LEU A 235 -19.14 -6.34 18.06
N LEU A 236 -19.70 -6.49 19.26
CA LEU A 236 -21.06 -6.05 19.57
C LEU A 236 -21.02 -4.88 20.54
N ILE A 237 -21.66 -3.78 20.16
CA ILE A 237 -21.99 -2.68 21.06
C ILE A 237 -23.36 -2.98 21.68
N ALA A 238 -23.39 -3.17 22.99
CA ALA A 238 -24.62 -3.27 23.76
C ALA A 238 -24.64 -2.16 24.80
N GLY A 239 -25.81 -1.69 25.20
CA GLY A 239 -25.86 -0.55 26.09
C GLY A 239 -27.09 -0.53 26.98
N THR A 240 -27.00 0.29 28.02
CA THR A 240 -28.09 0.52 28.96
C THR A 240 -28.42 2.00 29.04
N ILE A 241 -29.71 2.30 29.07
CA ILE A 241 -30.25 3.66 29.20
C ILE A 241 -30.91 3.80 30.57
N THR A 242 -30.53 4.83 31.31
CA THR A 242 -31.17 5.21 32.57
C THR A 242 -31.69 6.63 32.48
N GLU A 243 -33.01 6.79 32.51
CA GLU A 243 -33.67 8.10 32.46
C GLU A 243 -33.77 8.73 33.85
N TYR A 244 -33.42 10.02 33.95
CA TYR A 244 -33.47 10.86 35.14
C TYR A 244 -34.20 12.17 34.80
N GLY A 245 -35.53 12.13 34.73
CA GLY A 245 -36.33 13.30 34.32
C GLY A 245 -35.99 13.70 32.89
N ASP A 246 -35.51 14.93 32.68
CA ASP A 246 -35.13 15.46 31.34
C ASP A 246 -33.73 15.02 30.87
N TYR A 247 -33.01 14.26 31.69
CA TYR A 247 -31.67 13.76 31.40
C TYR A 247 -31.67 12.25 31.21
N ILE A 248 -30.77 11.76 30.34
CA ILE A 248 -30.50 10.35 30.16
C ILE A 248 -29.02 10.06 30.42
N SER A 249 -28.77 8.95 31.10
CA SER A 249 -27.45 8.34 31.22
C SER A 249 -27.39 7.16 30.28
N VAL A 250 -26.51 7.22 29.28
CA VAL A 250 -26.31 6.18 28.28
C VAL A 250 -24.96 5.52 28.54
N THR A 251 -24.98 4.20 28.75
CA THR A 251 -23.76 3.40 28.88
C THR A 251 -23.66 2.45 27.70
N ALA A 252 -22.58 2.53 26.93
CA ALA A 252 -22.26 1.65 25.83
C ALA A 252 -21.08 0.74 26.19
N ASP A 253 -21.32 -0.57 26.17
CA ASP A 253 -20.38 -1.64 26.45
C ASP A 253 -19.94 -2.34 25.16
N LEU A 254 -18.64 -2.62 25.06
CA LEU A 254 -18.05 -3.27 23.90
C LEU A 254 -17.68 -4.72 24.23
N TYR A 255 -18.27 -5.66 23.48
CA TYR A 255 -18.03 -7.09 23.61
C TYR A 255 -17.34 -7.64 22.37
N LEU A 256 -16.17 -8.24 22.56
CA LEU A 256 -15.38 -8.87 21.51
C LEU A 256 -15.72 -10.36 21.40
N TYR A 257 -15.89 -10.81 20.16
CA TYR A 257 -16.14 -12.20 19.78
C TYR A 257 -15.20 -12.63 18.64
N PRO A 258 -14.75 -13.90 18.62
CA PRO A 258 -14.94 -14.94 19.64
C PRO A 258 -14.12 -14.69 20.93
N GLY A 259 -14.51 -15.33 22.02
CA GLY A 259 -13.90 -15.19 23.36
C GLY A 259 -14.78 -14.45 24.38
N ALA A 260 -15.88 -13.84 23.93
CA ALA A 260 -16.91 -13.17 24.74
C ALA A 260 -16.31 -12.31 25.86
N LYS A 261 -15.49 -11.33 25.47
CA LYS A 261 -14.72 -10.48 26.41
C LYS A 261 -15.22 -9.04 26.34
N LYS A 262 -15.52 -8.45 27.49
CA LYS A 262 -15.77 -7.00 27.59
C LYS A 262 -14.44 -6.26 27.47
N ILE A 263 -14.29 -5.44 26.43
CA ILE A 263 -13.03 -4.72 26.13
C ILE A 263 -13.05 -3.25 26.56
N GLY A 264 -14.24 -2.68 26.79
CA GLY A 264 -14.40 -1.30 27.24
C GLY A 264 -15.85 -0.96 27.53
N SER A 265 -16.02 0.22 28.12
CA SER A 265 -17.32 0.82 28.42
C SER A 265 -17.19 2.33 28.33
N ALA A 266 -18.19 3.01 27.81
CA ALA A 266 -18.29 4.46 27.80
C ALA A 266 -19.66 4.86 28.33
N THR A 267 -19.67 5.73 29.35
CA THR A 267 -20.89 6.31 29.90
C THR A 267 -20.87 7.81 29.69
N GLU A 268 -22.01 8.35 29.24
CA GLU A 268 -22.23 9.78 29.09
C GLU A 268 -23.62 10.15 29.61
N VAL A 269 -23.75 11.35 30.16
CA VAL A 269 -25.00 11.87 30.70
C VAL A 269 -25.31 13.20 30.02
N GLY A 270 -26.54 13.35 29.50
CA GLY A 270 -26.95 14.58 28.82
C GLY A 270 -28.46 14.71 28.77
N SER A 271 -28.95 15.84 28.25
CA SER A 271 -30.39 16.00 28.00
C SER A 271 -30.83 15.09 26.85
N ILE A 272 -32.08 14.63 26.88
CA ILE A 272 -32.68 13.90 25.75
C ILE A 272 -32.64 14.72 24.45
N GLN A 273 -32.71 16.05 24.56
CA GLN A 273 -32.66 16.96 23.40
C GLN A 273 -31.25 17.05 22.77
N ASP A 274 -30.21 16.70 23.52
CA ASP A 274 -28.80 16.74 23.11
C ASP A 274 -28.28 15.34 22.76
N SER A 275 -29.12 14.49 22.16
CA SER A 275 -28.76 13.10 21.81
C SER A 275 -27.49 13.03 20.95
N ASP A 276 -27.31 13.98 20.03
CA ASP A 276 -26.16 14.09 19.12
C ASP A 276 -24.84 14.35 19.87
N PHE A 277 -24.89 15.10 20.98
CA PHE A 277 -23.72 15.32 21.83
C PHE A 277 -23.36 14.03 22.59
N ILE A 278 -24.36 13.32 23.10
CA ILE A 278 -24.18 12.06 23.83
C ILE A 278 -23.55 11.01 22.92
N THR A 279 -24.11 10.82 21.72
CA THR A 279 -23.65 9.81 20.74
C THR A 279 -22.25 10.13 20.22
N SER A 280 -21.95 11.41 19.90
CA SER A 280 -20.62 11.82 19.45
C SER A 280 -19.55 11.73 20.52
N SER A 281 -19.87 12.04 21.79
CA SER A 281 -18.94 11.85 22.92
C SER A 281 -18.65 10.38 23.16
N ILE A 282 -19.69 9.53 23.18
CA ILE A 282 -19.55 8.08 23.32
C ILE A 282 -18.69 7.51 22.18
N ALA A 283 -18.98 7.86 20.93
CA ALA A 283 -18.19 7.43 19.78
C ALA A 283 -16.71 7.81 19.95
N ARG A 284 -16.41 9.05 20.32
CA ARG A 284 -15.03 9.53 20.54
C ARG A 284 -14.30 8.73 21.63
N ARG A 285 -14.97 8.39 22.73
CA ARG A 285 -14.38 7.58 23.82
C ARG A 285 -14.17 6.11 23.43
N ILE A 286 -15.00 5.61 22.53
CA ILE A 286 -14.94 4.21 22.05
C ILE A 286 -13.86 4.01 20.99
N VAL A 287 -13.58 5.01 20.14
CA VAL A 287 -12.63 4.89 19.02
C VAL A 287 -11.30 4.24 19.42
N PRO A 288 -10.57 4.66 20.48
CA PRO A 288 -9.29 4.05 20.84
C PRO A 288 -9.39 2.57 21.24
N VAL A 289 -10.48 2.19 21.92
CA VAL A 289 -10.77 0.80 22.30
C VAL A 289 -11.12 -0.04 21.06
N LEU A 290 -11.81 0.57 20.11
CA LEU A 290 -12.29 -0.05 18.89
C LEU A 290 -11.16 -0.33 17.89
N THR A 291 -10.32 0.66 17.64
CA THR A 291 -9.10 0.52 16.82
C THR A 291 -8.04 -0.33 17.52
N ASN A 292 -8.21 -0.58 18.83
CA ASN A 292 -7.20 -1.19 19.69
C ASN A 292 -5.87 -0.42 19.58
N SER A 293 -5.97 0.90 19.48
CA SER A 293 -4.81 1.77 19.39
C SER A 293 -4.21 1.92 20.77
N MET A 294 -3.27 1.05 21.11
CA MET A 294 -2.54 1.21 22.38
C MET A 294 -1.80 2.54 22.35
N PRO A 295 -1.78 3.30 23.46
CA PRO A 295 -0.93 4.47 23.55
C PRO A 295 0.53 4.03 23.37
N VAL A 296 1.22 4.75 22.51
CA VAL A 296 2.61 4.55 22.12
C VAL A 296 3.44 5.67 22.72
N GLU A 297 4.51 5.30 23.42
CA GLU A 297 5.54 6.24 23.85
C GLU A 297 6.51 6.51 22.70
N VAL A 298 6.59 7.76 22.25
CA VAL A 298 7.54 8.20 21.24
C VAL A 298 8.56 9.14 21.88
N GLU A 299 9.83 8.75 21.80
CA GLU A 299 10.97 9.56 22.22
C GLU A 299 11.60 10.25 21.00
N PHE A 300 11.55 11.58 20.95
CA PHE A 300 12.18 12.37 19.88
C PHE A 300 13.57 12.85 20.28
N ASN A 301 14.56 12.57 19.45
CA ASN A 301 15.93 13.05 19.62
C ASN A 301 16.31 13.94 18.43
N ILE A 302 16.39 15.25 18.65
CA ILE A 302 16.62 16.26 17.60
C ILE A 302 18.07 16.75 17.65
N GLN A 303 18.75 16.70 16.51
CA GLN A 303 20.11 17.22 16.34
C GLN A 303 20.17 18.32 15.26
N PRO A 304 20.71 19.52 15.57
CA PRO A 304 21.16 20.00 16.88
C PRO A 304 20.00 20.40 17.82
N GLU A 305 20.21 20.27 19.13
CA GLU A 305 19.21 20.55 20.16
C GLU A 305 19.00 22.07 20.33
N ARG A 306 17.81 22.59 20.01
CA ARG A 306 17.46 24.02 20.18
C ARG A 306 16.12 24.20 20.89
N LYS A 307 16.07 25.18 21.81
CA LYS A 307 14.91 25.55 22.65
C LYS A 307 13.68 26.08 21.89
N ASN A 308 13.82 26.50 20.63
CA ASN A 308 12.74 27.10 19.83
C ASN A 308 12.18 26.14 18.76
N THR A 309 12.39 24.84 18.90
CA THR A 309 11.86 23.85 17.96
C THR A 309 10.37 23.64 18.23
N LYS A 310 9.53 23.88 17.22
CA LYS A 310 8.09 23.60 17.27
C LYS A 310 7.84 22.21 16.70
N LEU A 311 7.21 21.35 17.51
CA LEU A 311 6.73 20.03 17.10
C LEU A 311 5.24 20.10 16.85
N TYR A 312 4.82 19.66 15.67
CA TYR A 312 3.42 19.41 15.35
C TYR A 312 3.20 17.92 15.18
N ILE A 313 2.20 17.39 15.86
CA ILE A 313 1.69 16.04 15.65
C ILE A 313 0.24 16.19 15.18
N ASP A 314 -0.07 15.68 13.99
CA ASP A 314 -1.39 15.81 13.34
C ASP A 314 -1.89 17.25 13.31
N ASP A 315 -0.99 18.16 12.90
CA ASP A 315 -1.21 19.61 12.81
C ASP A 315 -1.48 20.33 14.15
N VAL A 316 -1.37 19.62 15.28
CA VAL A 316 -1.50 20.19 16.63
C VAL A 316 -0.12 20.47 17.22
N LEU A 317 0.10 21.71 17.68
CA LEU A 317 1.32 22.11 18.36
C LEU A 317 1.44 21.38 19.71
N GLN A 318 2.53 20.64 19.89
CA GLN A 318 2.81 19.89 21.11
C GLN A 318 3.79 20.64 22.01
N ASN A 319 3.62 20.51 23.33
CA ASN A 319 4.57 21.10 24.28
C ASN A 319 5.85 20.26 24.33
N PHE A 320 6.97 20.83 23.87
CA PHE A 320 8.27 20.18 23.75
C PHE A 320 9.14 20.28 25.02
N GLU A 321 8.51 20.31 26.20
CA GLU A 321 9.22 20.29 27.50
C GLU A 321 9.81 18.92 27.84
N THR A 322 9.14 17.85 27.40
CA THR A 322 9.62 16.47 27.54
C THR A 322 9.83 15.87 26.17
N ASN A 323 11.01 15.33 25.88
CA ASN A 323 11.31 14.59 24.64
C ASN A 323 10.47 13.31 24.45
N LYS A 324 9.50 13.04 25.34
CA LYS A 324 8.65 11.85 25.35
C LYS A 324 7.19 12.27 25.23
N PHE A 325 6.51 11.69 24.25
CA PHE A 325 5.10 11.93 23.99
C PHE A 325 4.35 10.61 24.00
N VAL A 326 3.10 10.65 24.45
CA VAL A 326 2.18 9.53 24.36
C VAL A 326 1.19 9.87 23.25
N ILE A 327 1.24 9.12 22.16
CA ILE A 327 0.33 9.26 21.03
C ILE A 327 -0.43 7.95 20.83
N ASP A 328 -1.58 7.99 20.18
CA ASP A 328 -2.26 6.75 19.79
C ASP A 328 -1.41 5.98 18.75
N SER A 329 -1.58 4.66 18.65
CA SER A 329 -0.96 3.91 17.56
C SER A 329 -1.73 4.17 16.26
N GLY A 330 -1.03 4.50 15.17
CA GLY A 330 -1.69 4.80 13.91
C GLY A 330 -0.81 5.60 12.95
N PHE A 331 -1.43 6.11 11.89
CA PHE A 331 -0.79 7.07 10.99
C PHE A 331 -0.79 8.43 11.64
N HIS A 332 0.41 8.97 11.86
CA HIS A 332 0.58 10.31 12.40
C HIS A 332 1.48 11.14 11.48
N ASN A 333 1.10 12.40 11.28
CA ASN A 333 1.94 13.40 10.63
C ASN A 333 2.79 14.07 11.71
N ILE A 334 4.12 13.98 11.56
CA ILE A 334 5.07 14.58 12.49
C ILE A 334 5.87 15.64 11.75
N GLN A 335 5.81 16.88 12.23
CA GLN A 335 6.50 18.01 11.63
C GLN A 335 7.33 18.78 12.67
N PHE A 336 8.56 19.11 12.28
CA PHE A 336 9.52 19.88 13.06
C PHE A 336 9.83 21.19 12.34
N GLN A 337 9.66 22.31 13.03
CA GLN A 337 10.02 23.63 12.55
C GLN A 337 11.00 24.29 13.53
N ALA A 338 12.08 24.86 13.01
CA ALA A 338 13.07 25.59 13.81
C ALA A 338 13.62 26.76 12.99
N ASP A 339 13.86 27.89 13.67
CA ASP A 339 14.39 29.10 13.04
C ASP A 339 15.79 28.86 12.44
N GLY A 340 15.97 29.21 11.17
CA GLY A 340 17.22 29.03 10.42
C GLY A 340 17.46 27.61 9.88
N TYR A 341 16.46 26.73 9.95
CA TYR A 341 16.53 25.37 9.39
C TYR A 341 15.37 25.11 8.44
N LYS A 342 15.57 24.14 7.54
CA LYS A 342 14.47 23.62 6.74
C LYS A 342 13.47 22.88 7.63
N THR A 343 12.18 23.06 7.33
CA THR A 343 11.11 22.29 7.95
C THR A 343 11.28 20.82 7.59
N ALA A 344 11.31 19.95 8.60
CA ALA A 344 11.39 18.51 8.42
C ALA A 344 10.05 17.90 8.82
N GLY A 345 9.46 17.06 7.98
CA GLY A 345 8.21 16.39 8.28
C GLY A 345 8.15 15.00 7.67
N THR A 346 7.46 14.09 8.34
CA THR A 346 7.23 12.74 7.84
C THR A 346 5.89 12.21 8.34
N ASN A 347 5.24 11.42 7.51
CA ASN A 347 4.10 10.61 7.92
C ASN A 347 4.66 9.24 8.34
N TYR A 348 4.38 8.82 9.57
CA TYR A 348 4.82 7.53 10.07
C TYR A 348 3.66 6.73 10.63
N TYR A 349 3.65 5.43 10.34
CA TYR A 349 2.68 4.49 10.88
C TYR A 349 3.27 3.82 12.13
N PHE A 350 2.82 4.25 13.30
CA PHE A 350 3.22 3.68 14.59
C PHE A 350 2.47 2.38 14.83
N ASP A 351 3.03 1.27 14.34
CA ASP A 351 2.47 -0.07 14.52
C ASP A 351 3.51 -1.10 15.01
N GLY A 352 3.04 -2.05 15.81
CA GLY A 352 3.84 -3.18 16.29
C GLY A 352 4.46 -3.03 17.69
N ASN A 353 4.81 -1.82 18.12
CA ASN A 353 5.50 -1.59 19.40
C ASN A 353 4.77 -0.57 20.28
N LYS A 354 5.04 -0.63 21.59
CA LYS A 354 4.58 0.40 22.54
C LYS A 354 5.57 1.56 22.71
N LYS A 355 6.81 1.41 22.25
CA LYS A 355 7.89 2.39 22.42
C LYS A 355 8.66 2.59 21.13
N TYR A 356 8.86 3.85 20.75
CA TYR A 356 9.63 4.24 19.57
C TYR A 356 10.65 5.31 19.94
N ARG A 357 11.76 5.31 19.20
CA ARG A 357 12.74 6.38 19.21
C ARG A 357 12.86 6.94 17.80
N VAL A 358 12.65 8.24 17.65
CA VAL A 358 12.72 8.96 16.38
C VAL A 358 13.92 9.91 16.45
N GLU A 359 14.88 9.70 15.56
CA GLU A 359 16.06 10.56 15.44
C GLU A 359 15.87 11.54 14.28
N VAL A 360 15.96 12.84 14.57
CA VAL A 360 15.75 13.91 13.61
C VAL A 360 17.04 14.69 13.42
N LYS A 361 17.50 14.81 12.17
CA LYS A 361 18.67 15.61 11.79
C LYS A 361 18.22 16.80 10.94
N MET A 362 18.28 17.99 11.53
CA MET A 362 17.84 19.23 10.86
C MET A 362 18.95 19.77 9.95
N ILE A 363 18.56 20.30 8.77
CA ILE A 363 19.47 20.88 7.78
C ILE A 363 19.34 22.40 7.80
N VAL A 364 20.48 23.11 7.86
CA VAL A 364 20.55 24.58 7.89
C VAL A 364 19.94 25.15 6.60
N LEU A 365 19.20 26.25 6.74
CA LEU A 365 18.70 27.01 5.60
C LEU A 365 19.83 27.93 5.09
N GLU A 366 20.35 27.65 3.89
CA GLU A 366 21.35 28.51 3.24
C GLU A 366 20.63 29.67 2.52
N GLU A 367 20.90 30.91 2.94
CA GLU A 367 20.45 32.14 2.28
C GLU A 367 21.65 32.82 1.60
N GLY A 368 21.48 33.31 0.36
CA GLY A 368 22.56 33.94 -0.42
C GLY A 368 22.15 34.32 -1.85
N PHE A 369 23.11 34.67 -2.71
CA PHE A 369 22.87 34.99 -4.14
C PHE A 369 23.79 34.20 -5.08
N ILE A 370 23.25 33.78 -6.24
CA ILE A 370 24.00 33.14 -7.33
C ILE A 370 23.94 34.02 -8.57
N GLN A 371 25.05 34.11 -9.29
CA GLN A 371 25.12 34.77 -10.59
C GLN A 371 25.26 33.75 -11.72
N ILE A 372 24.50 33.99 -12.79
CA ILE A 372 24.45 33.14 -13.96
C ILE A 372 24.95 33.93 -15.17
N GLY A 373 26.00 33.42 -15.80
CA GLY A 373 26.59 33.93 -17.02
C GLY A 373 26.17 33.13 -18.26
N LEU A 374 25.85 33.82 -19.35
CA LEU A 374 25.59 33.21 -20.66
C LEU A 374 26.91 33.07 -21.43
N LYS A 375 27.29 31.84 -21.80
CA LYS A 375 28.52 31.57 -22.57
C LYS A 375 28.48 32.15 -23.99
N ASN A 376 27.28 32.21 -24.57
CA ASN A 376 27.01 32.86 -25.85
C ASN A 376 26.09 34.06 -25.58
N SER A 377 26.34 35.22 -26.19
CA SER A 377 25.42 36.37 -26.10
C SER A 377 24.14 36.02 -26.86
N ILE A 378 23.11 35.62 -26.12
CA ILE A 378 21.76 35.36 -26.65
C ILE A 378 20.83 36.17 -25.77
N VAL A 379 20.05 37.07 -26.37
CA VAL A 379 19.13 37.94 -25.63
C VAL A 379 17.95 37.10 -25.14
N GLY A 380 17.63 37.22 -23.86
CA GLY A 380 16.55 36.47 -23.21
C GLY A 380 16.44 36.73 -21.71
N ASN A 381 15.47 36.08 -21.09
CA ASN A 381 15.23 36.15 -19.65
C ASN A 381 15.56 34.80 -19.01
N ILE A 382 16.10 34.84 -17.80
CA ILE A 382 16.41 33.65 -17.00
C ILE A 382 15.40 33.56 -15.88
N TYR A 383 14.74 32.40 -15.78
CA TYR A 383 13.83 32.04 -14.71
C TYR A 383 14.39 30.87 -13.93
N LEU A 384 14.12 30.83 -12.64
CA LEU A 384 14.62 29.79 -11.73
C LEU A 384 13.51 29.52 -10.72
N ASN A 385 13.00 28.28 -10.73
CA ASN A 385 11.81 27.90 -9.96
C ASN A 385 10.62 28.89 -10.14
N GLY A 386 10.47 29.46 -11.34
CA GLY A 386 9.40 30.41 -11.69
C GLY A 386 9.63 31.86 -11.28
N ILE A 387 10.76 32.18 -10.65
CA ILE A 387 11.15 33.56 -10.31
C ILE A 387 12.10 34.08 -11.38
N GLU A 388 11.83 35.28 -11.90
CA GLU A 388 12.71 35.95 -12.86
C GLU A 388 14.00 36.41 -12.16
N ALA A 389 15.15 36.13 -12.76
CA ALA A 389 16.44 36.56 -12.26
C ALA A 389 16.69 38.05 -12.60
N ASP A 390 17.29 38.78 -11.67
CA ASP A 390 17.65 40.18 -11.85
C ASP A 390 18.73 40.31 -12.93
N LYS A 391 18.45 41.05 -14.00
CA LYS A 391 19.44 41.30 -15.06
C LYS A 391 20.51 42.27 -14.57
N ILE A 392 21.77 41.84 -14.61
CA ILE A 392 22.95 42.70 -14.37
C ILE A 392 23.39 43.32 -15.71
N ASP A 393 23.52 42.47 -16.74
CA ASP A 393 23.91 42.82 -18.11
C ASP A 393 23.32 41.79 -19.10
N GLU A 394 23.43 42.00 -20.42
CA GLU A 394 22.93 41.08 -21.45
C GLU A 394 23.50 39.66 -21.35
N LYS A 395 24.60 39.48 -20.60
CA LYS A 395 25.28 38.20 -20.38
C LYS A 395 25.22 37.70 -18.94
N LYS A 396 24.73 38.48 -17.99
CA LYS A 396 24.78 38.15 -16.55
C LYS A 396 23.44 38.44 -15.86
N SER A 397 22.99 37.50 -15.04
CA SER A 397 21.82 37.67 -14.17
C SER A 397 22.09 37.16 -12.77
N GLN A 398 21.42 37.71 -11.75
CA GLN A 398 21.53 37.33 -10.35
C GLN A 398 20.21 36.83 -9.81
N ILE A 399 20.27 35.83 -8.91
CA ILE A 399 19.09 35.35 -8.20
C ILE A 399 19.39 35.03 -6.74
N LYS A 400 18.36 35.16 -5.90
CA LYS A 400 18.37 34.70 -4.52
C LYS A 400 18.33 33.17 -4.38
N ILE A 401 19.15 32.65 -3.49
CA ILE A 401 19.20 31.26 -3.04
C ILE A 401 18.04 31.04 -2.07
N ASN A 402 17.14 30.13 -2.42
CA ASN A 402 16.01 29.70 -1.59
C ASN A 402 16.20 28.26 -1.04
N GLY A 403 17.44 27.78 -1.01
CA GLY A 403 17.81 26.48 -0.43
C GLY A 403 17.34 25.24 -1.22
N ASN A 404 16.58 25.36 -2.29
CA ASN A 404 16.10 24.22 -3.09
C ASN A 404 17.00 23.98 -4.32
N GLU A 405 17.10 22.72 -4.77
CA GLU A 405 17.71 22.40 -6.07
C GLU A 405 17.04 23.24 -7.15
N ILE A 406 17.83 23.98 -7.94
CA ILE A 406 17.25 24.91 -8.90
C ILE A 406 17.30 24.32 -10.31
N LEU A 407 16.09 24.07 -10.83
CA LEU A 407 15.84 23.96 -12.25
C LEU A 407 15.55 25.37 -12.78
N GLY A 408 16.35 25.79 -13.75
CA GLY A 408 16.20 27.05 -14.44
C GLY A 408 15.67 26.88 -15.85
N GLU A 409 15.04 27.93 -16.35
CA GLU A 409 14.56 28.06 -17.72
C GLU A 409 15.13 29.36 -18.31
N PHE A 410 15.75 29.26 -19.48
CA PHE A 410 16.11 30.40 -20.30
C PHE A 410 15.07 30.56 -21.40
N ILE A 411 14.48 31.74 -21.52
CA ILE A 411 13.51 32.08 -22.57
C ILE A 411 14.16 33.13 -23.48
N SER A 412 14.39 32.78 -24.75
CA SER A 412 14.87 33.72 -25.77
C SER A 412 13.77 34.69 -26.20
N GLU A 413 14.12 35.84 -26.79
CA GLU A 413 13.13 36.78 -27.37
C GLU A 413 12.18 36.14 -28.38
N ASP A 414 12.64 35.14 -29.15
CA ASP A 414 11.84 34.37 -30.09
C ASP A 414 10.83 33.40 -29.42
N GLY A 415 10.76 33.38 -28.09
CA GLY A 415 9.86 32.54 -27.29
C GLY A 415 10.31 31.08 -27.12
N PHE A 416 11.48 30.70 -27.63
CA PHE A 416 12.04 29.36 -27.43
C PHE A 416 12.70 29.22 -26.05
N THR A 417 12.54 28.03 -25.46
CA THR A 417 13.00 27.77 -24.09
C THR A 417 14.10 26.71 -24.02
N ASP A 418 15.00 26.87 -23.06
CA ASP A 418 16.02 25.87 -22.71
C ASP A 418 16.12 25.71 -21.19
N PHE A 419 16.05 24.46 -20.72
CA PHE A 419 16.16 24.15 -19.30
C PHE A 419 17.60 23.89 -18.90
N PHE A 420 17.97 24.34 -17.72
CA PHE A 420 19.28 24.08 -17.13
C PHE A 420 19.15 23.73 -15.66
N TYR A 421 20.16 23.04 -15.13
CA TYR A 421 20.21 22.60 -13.74
C TYR A 421 21.53 23.02 -13.12
N ILE A 422 21.47 23.60 -11.92
CA ILE A 422 22.66 24.00 -11.15
C ILE A 422 22.97 22.89 -10.13
N PRO A 423 24.12 22.19 -10.25
CA PRO A 423 24.51 21.16 -9.30
C PRO A 423 24.66 21.71 -7.88
N LYS A 424 24.25 20.94 -6.85
CA LYS A 424 24.40 21.32 -5.43
C LYS A 424 25.78 21.83 -5.03
N LYS A 425 26.85 21.30 -5.65
CA LYS A 425 28.23 21.71 -5.37
C LYS A 425 28.53 23.16 -5.79
N LEU A 426 27.76 23.69 -6.73
CA LEU A 426 27.88 25.05 -7.26
C LEU A 426 26.79 25.97 -6.71
N TYR A 427 25.97 25.47 -5.78
CA TYR A 427 24.82 26.14 -5.19
C TYR A 427 25.19 26.69 -3.81
N PHE A 428 25.94 27.79 -3.77
CA PHE A 428 26.36 28.46 -2.54
C PHE A 428 26.43 29.98 -2.76
N ASP A 429 26.43 30.75 -1.68
CA ASP A 429 26.47 32.21 -1.77
C ASP A 429 27.71 32.72 -2.52
N LYS A 430 27.52 33.71 -3.40
CA LYS A 430 28.54 34.29 -4.27
C LYS A 430 29.10 33.33 -5.33
N SER A 431 28.38 32.28 -5.68
CA SER A 431 28.78 31.42 -6.79
C SER A 431 28.49 32.08 -8.15
N TYR A 432 29.41 31.91 -9.11
CA TYR A 432 29.23 32.29 -10.50
C TYR A 432 29.20 31.03 -11.38
N VAL A 433 28.11 30.87 -12.11
CA VAL A 433 27.82 29.67 -12.90
C VAL A 433 27.55 30.08 -14.35
N THR A 434 28.05 29.30 -15.30
CA THR A 434 27.87 29.55 -16.74
C THR A 434 26.97 28.51 -17.38
N ILE A 435 26.06 28.99 -18.23
CA ILE A 435 25.15 28.15 -19.01
C ILE A 435 25.36 28.38 -20.52
N LYS A 436 25.08 27.37 -21.33
CA LYS A 436 25.16 27.44 -22.80
C LYS A 436 23.79 27.09 -23.41
N PRO A 437 22.82 28.00 -23.33
CA PRO A 437 21.50 27.73 -23.86
C PRO A 437 21.55 27.54 -25.39
N LYS A 438 20.76 26.58 -25.87
CA LYS A 438 20.49 26.26 -27.26
C LYS A 438 18.97 26.28 -27.47
N PRO A 439 18.34 27.47 -27.42
CA PRO A 439 16.91 27.60 -27.62
C PRO A 439 16.52 27.07 -29.01
N LYS A 440 15.59 26.13 -29.05
CA LYS A 440 15.05 25.52 -30.28
C LYS A 440 13.66 24.99 -30.03
N ASP A 441 12.84 24.88 -31.07
CA ASP A 441 11.56 24.16 -31.02
C ASP A 441 11.80 22.65 -30.80
N ARG A 442 11.82 22.23 -29.53
CA ARG A 442 12.06 20.82 -29.15
C ARG A 442 10.91 19.93 -29.61
N THR A 443 9.67 20.38 -29.51
CA THR A 443 8.47 19.62 -29.86
C THR A 443 8.49 19.26 -31.34
N LYS A 444 8.68 20.25 -32.22
CA LYS A 444 8.75 20.02 -33.67
C LYS A 444 9.95 19.16 -34.07
N TYR A 445 11.10 19.34 -33.41
CA TYR A 445 12.28 18.53 -33.67
C TYR A 445 12.06 17.05 -33.27
N ILE A 446 11.48 16.81 -32.10
CA ILE A 446 11.17 15.46 -31.59
C ILE A 446 10.12 14.79 -32.47
N ASP A 447 9.04 15.48 -32.82
CA ASP A 447 7.98 14.91 -33.67
C ASP A 447 8.47 14.56 -35.07
N THR A 448 9.36 15.39 -35.63
CA THR A 448 10.02 15.08 -36.91
C THR A 448 10.83 13.79 -36.79
N ARG A 449 11.66 13.65 -35.76
CA ARG A 449 12.46 12.43 -35.53
C ARG A 449 11.60 11.21 -35.22
N ARG A 450 10.52 11.39 -34.47
CA ARG A 450 9.53 10.34 -34.16
C ARG A 450 8.89 9.80 -35.44
N ARG A 451 8.51 10.67 -36.37
CA ARG A 451 7.94 10.26 -37.67
C ARG A 451 8.94 9.45 -38.50
N TRP A 452 10.20 9.85 -38.55
CA TRP A 452 11.26 9.09 -39.24
C TRP A 452 11.51 7.72 -38.58
N MET A 453 11.59 7.68 -37.25
CA MET A 453 11.76 6.42 -36.49
C MET A 453 10.60 5.45 -36.75
N TYR A 454 9.34 5.91 -36.67
CA TYR A 454 8.18 5.05 -36.96
C TYR A 454 8.10 4.64 -38.43
N GLY A 455 8.52 5.51 -39.36
CA GLY A 455 8.66 5.16 -40.77
C GLY A 455 9.65 4.01 -40.98
N ALA A 456 10.85 4.12 -40.39
CA ALA A 456 11.87 3.07 -40.46
C ALA A 456 11.42 1.77 -39.75
N TYR A 457 10.73 1.88 -38.61
CA TYR A 457 10.16 0.72 -37.91
C TYR A 457 9.11 0.00 -38.75
N SER A 458 8.19 0.75 -39.36
CA SER A 458 7.14 0.18 -40.22
C SER A 458 7.76 -0.54 -41.43
N LEU A 459 8.78 0.07 -42.04
CA LEU A 459 9.56 -0.55 -43.12
C LEU A 459 10.21 -1.87 -42.67
N PHE A 460 10.79 -1.90 -41.46
CA PHE A 460 11.35 -3.12 -40.88
C PHE A 460 10.30 -4.21 -40.63
N ILE A 461 9.16 -3.88 -40.02
CA ILE A 461 8.08 -4.86 -39.79
C ILE A 461 7.52 -5.41 -41.11
N VAL A 462 7.30 -4.55 -42.11
CA VAL A 462 6.86 -4.99 -43.44
C VAL A 462 7.91 -5.88 -44.11
N SER A 463 9.20 -5.61 -43.92
CA SER A 463 10.28 -6.45 -44.46
C SER A 463 10.41 -7.84 -43.81
N LEU A 464 9.93 -8.01 -42.57
CA LEU A 464 9.96 -9.30 -41.87
C LEU A 464 8.93 -10.30 -42.43
N ILE A 465 7.81 -9.82 -42.98
CA ILE A 465 6.75 -10.69 -43.55
C ILE A 465 7.29 -11.58 -44.68
N PRO A 466 7.93 -11.05 -45.75
CA PRO A 466 8.50 -11.89 -46.80
C PRO A 466 9.70 -12.70 -46.30
N MET A 467 10.46 -12.23 -45.31
CA MET A 467 11.55 -12.97 -44.68
C MET A 467 11.04 -14.23 -43.99
N PHE A 468 10.05 -14.13 -43.10
CA PHE A 468 9.47 -15.29 -42.41
C PHE A 468 8.79 -16.26 -43.37
N TYR A 469 8.10 -15.75 -44.39
CA TYR A 469 7.48 -16.58 -45.42
C TYR A 469 8.52 -17.39 -46.21
N SER A 470 9.57 -16.74 -46.71
CA SER A 470 10.63 -17.41 -47.47
C SER A 470 11.47 -18.35 -46.60
N TYR A 471 11.79 -17.97 -45.36
CA TYR A 471 12.53 -18.80 -44.42
C TYR A 471 11.72 -20.03 -43.95
N GLY A 472 10.43 -19.88 -43.67
CA GLY A 472 9.55 -20.99 -43.30
C GLY A 472 9.42 -22.02 -44.42
N ASN A 473 9.27 -21.56 -45.67
CA ASN A 473 9.27 -22.45 -46.83
C ASN A 473 10.62 -23.15 -47.00
N TYR A 474 11.75 -22.42 -46.90
CA TYR A 474 13.08 -23.02 -46.94
C TYR A 474 13.26 -24.14 -45.90
N GLN A 475 12.86 -23.90 -44.63
CA GLN A 475 12.95 -24.90 -43.57
C GLN A 475 12.07 -26.12 -43.83
N ASN A 476 10.85 -25.93 -44.35
CA ASN A 476 9.96 -27.04 -44.71
C ASN A 476 10.55 -27.91 -45.83
N TYR A 477 11.13 -27.30 -46.88
CA TYR A 477 11.77 -28.04 -47.96
C TYR A 477 13.08 -28.70 -47.53
N LEU A 478 13.86 -28.06 -46.66
CA LEU A 478 15.07 -28.63 -46.08
C LEU A 478 14.76 -29.81 -45.14
N ALA A 479 13.71 -29.71 -44.33
CA ALA A 479 13.24 -30.81 -43.48
C ALA A 479 12.73 -32.00 -44.31
N LYS A 480 11.96 -31.75 -45.38
CA LYS A 480 11.54 -32.80 -46.33
C LYS A 480 12.74 -33.49 -46.97
N TYR A 481 13.73 -32.72 -47.41
CA TYR A 481 14.97 -33.24 -47.98
C TYR A 481 15.75 -34.10 -46.98
N ASN A 482 15.93 -33.63 -45.74
CA ASN A 482 16.64 -34.35 -44.69
C ASN A 482 15.90 -35.62 -44.22
N ALA A 483 14.57 -35.59 -44.13
CA ALA A 483 13.76 -36.74 -43.75
C ALA A 483 13.84 -37.87 -44.80
N LYS A 484 13.78 -37.53 -46.10
CA LYS A 484 13.95 -38.50 -47.18
C LYS A 484 15.35 -39.10 -47.23
N ARG A 485 16.37 -38.27 -46.98
CA ARG A 485 17.76 -38.72 -46.85
C ARG A 485 17.94 -39.69 -45.66
N ALA A 486 17.29 -39.43 -44.53
CA ALA A 486 17.34 -40.30 -43.35
C ALA A 486 16.63 -41.65 -43.58
N ASN A 487 15.59 -41.68 -44.43
CA ASN A 487 14.81 -42.87 -44.76
C ASN A 487 15.36 -43.66 -45.98
N ASN A 488 16.53 -43.30 -46.53
CA ASN A 488 17.11 -43.90 -47.75
C ASN A 488 16.17 -43.91 -48.97
N GLU A 489 15.28 -42.91 -49.10
CA GLU A 489 14.40 -42.78 -50.26
C GLU A 489 15.11 -42.11 -51.45
N HIS A 490 14.66 -42.37 -52.69
CA HIS A 490 15.19 -41.71 -53.89
C HIS A 490 14.99 -40.19 -53.84
N LEU A 491 16.08 -39.42 -53.78
CA LEU A 491 16.07 -37.96 -53.83
C LEU A 491 15.85 -37.47 -55.27
N SER A 492 14.79 -36.69 -55.51
CA SER A 492 14.54 -36.05 -56.81
C SER A 492 15.37 -34.77 -56.96
N LYS A 493 15.95 -34.52 -58.14
CA LYS A 493 16.67 -33.28 -58.47
C LYS A 493 15.80 -32.03 -58.32
N GLN A 494 14.51 -32.13 -58.61
CA GLN A 494 13.56 -31.02 -58.50
C GLN A 494 13.40 -30.53 -57.05
N GLU A 495 13.43 -31.43 -56.06
CA GLU A 495 13.28 -31.06 -54.65
C GLU A 495 14.50 -30.31 -54.11
N TYR A 496 15.69 -30.63 -54.63
CA TYR A 496 16.93 -29.92 -54.31
C TYR A 496 16.97 -28.51 -54.95
N GLU A 497 16.54 -28.38 -56.20
CA GLU A 497 16.45 -27.09 -56.90
C GLU A 497 15.40 -26.16 -56.25
N GLU A 498 14.26 -26.71 -55.80
CA GLU A 498 13.26 -25.95 -55.05
C GLU A 498 13.81 -25.47 -53.70
N ALA A 499 14.55 -26.31 -52.96
CA ALA A 499 15.19 -25.91 -51.71
C ALA A 499 16.22 -24.78 -51.91
N LEU A 500 17.04 -24.84 -52.98
CA LEU A 500 18.00 -23.78 -53.34
C LEU A 500 17.31 -22.46 -53.73
N LYS A 501 16.19 -22.54 -54.45
CA LYS A 501 15.40 -21.35 -54.80
C LYS A 501 14.83 -20.67 -53.55
N TRP A 502 14.30 -21.44 -52.61
CA TRP A 502 13.82 -20.90 -51.34
C TRP A 502 14.96 -20.41 -50.44
N GLN A 503 16.14 -21.02 -50.50
CA GLN A 503 17.33 -20.55 -49.79
C GLN A 503 17.80 -19.17 -50.31
N SER A 504 17.90 -19.01 -51.62
CA SER A 504 18.29 -17.71 -52.22
C SER A 504 17.25 -16.62 -51.93
N ALA A 505 15.96 -16.95 -52.02
CA ALA A 505 14.89 -16.04 -51.63
C ALA A 505 14.97 -15.64 -50.15
N ALA A 506 15.21 -16.59 -49.23
CA ALA A 506 15.37 -16.32 -47.81
C ALA A 506 16.60 -15.47 -47.49
N ASN A 507 17.70 -15.64 -48.23
CA ASN A 507 18.90 -14.83 -48.06
C ASN A 507 18.68 -13.39 -48.53
N VAL A 508 18.01 -13.17 -49.67
CA VAL A 508 17.72 -11.82 -50.19
C VAL A 508 16.76 -11.08 -49.29
N THR A 509 15.64 -11.71 -48.89
CA THR A 509 14.67 -11.10 -47.98
C THR A 509 15.26 -10.89 -46.58
N GLY A 510 16.14 -11.80 -46.14
CA GLY A 510 16.92 -11.66 -44.91
C GLY A 510 17.84 -10.45 -44.94
N LEU A 511 18.60 -10.23 -46.03
CA LEU A 511 19.48 -9.06 -46.17
C LEU A 511 18.69 -7.74 -46.20
N ILE A 512 17.55 -7.70 -46.88
CA ILE A 512 16.66 -6.52 -46.90
C ILE A 512 16.16 -6.22 -45.49
N SER A 513 15.70 -7.25 -44.76
CA SER A 513 15.23 -7.11 -43.38
C SER A 513 16.33 -6.62 -42.43
N ILE A 514 17.55 -7.16 -42.54
CA ILE A 514 18.72 -6.70 -41.78
C ILE A 514 19.02 -5.23 -42.08
N GLY A 515 19.01 -4.82 -43.36
CA GLY A 515 19.22 -3.42 -43.74
C GLY A 515 18.15 -2.48 -43.18
N CYS A 516 16.88 -2.90 -43.20
CA CYS A 516 15.78 -2.15 -42.58
C CYS A 516 15.94 -2.05 -41.05
N GLY A 517 16.41 -3.11 -40.41
CA GLY A 517 16.69 -3.14 -38.97
C GLY A 517 17.84 -2.21 -38.56
N VAL A 518 18.92 -2.15 -39.34
CA VAL A 518 20.04 -1.22 -39.12
C VAL A 518 19.59 0.23 -39.29
N LEU A 519 18.80 0.53 -40.32
CA LEU A 519 18.23 1.87 -40.54
C LEU A 519 17.34 2.30 -39.36
N TRP A 520 16.48 1.40 -38.89
CA TRP A 520 15.66 1.65 -37.70
C TRP A 520 16.51 1.92 -36.46
N GLY A 521 17.57 1.13 -36.23
CA GLY A 521 18.50 1.34 -35.12
C GLY A 521 19.17 2.73 -35.15
N ILE A 522 19.58 3.21 -36.33
CA ILE A 522 20.18 4.54 -36.49
C ILE A 522 19.18 5.66 -36.17
N GLU A 523 17.95 5.57 -36.69
CA GLU A 523 16.91 6.57 -36.43
C GLU A 523 16.43 6.54 -34.97
N LEU A 524 16.45 5.38 -34.32
CA LEU A 524 16.17 5.22 -32.90
C LEU A 524 17.23 5.92 -32.03
N VAL A 525 18.53 5.79 -32.36
CA VAL A 525 19.60 6.53 -31.67
C VAL A 525 19.43 8.05 -31.89
N ARG A 526 19.11 8.49 -33.10
CA ARG A 526 18.86 9.91 -33.40
C ARG A 526 17.64 10.46 -32.66
N TYR A 527 16.60 9.65 -32.50
CA TYR A 527 15.45 9.97 -31.67
C TYR A 527 15.83 10.09 -30.20
N PHE A 528 16.62 9.17 -29.65
CA PHE A 528 17.09 9.28 -28.26
C PHE A 528 17.95 10.53 -28.04
N ILE A 529 18.84 10.88 -28.96
CA ILE A 529 19.59 12.16 -28.88
C ILE A 529 18.64 13.37 -28.91
N ALA A 530 17.54 13.29 -29.66
CA ALA A 530 16.54 14.35 -29.69
C ALA A 530 15.73 14.45 -28.38
N VAL A 531 15.37 13.31 -27.79
CA VAL A 531 14.67 13.25 -26.50
C VAL A 531 15.59 13.68 -25.36
N ASP A 532 16.86 13.28 -25.38
CA ASP A 532 17.88 13.69 -24.42
C ASP A 532 18.05 15.21 -24.40
N SER A 533 17.81 15.88 -25.53
CA SER A 533 17.80 17.34 -25.59
C SER A 533 16.64 18.01 -24.84
N ILE A 534 15.71 17.25 -24.23
CA ILE A 534 14.73 17.76 -23.25
C ILE A 534 15.35 17.90 -21.87
N LEU A 535 16.31 17.04 -21.51
CA LEU A 535 16.92 17.07 -20.20
C LEU A 535 17.63 18.40 -19.96
N PRO A 536 17.56 18.92 -18.71
CA PRO A 536 18.19 20.18 -18.38
C PRO A 536 19.72 20.07 -18.52
N GLN A 537 20.35 21.05 -19.14
CA GLN A 537 21.81 21.08 -19.23
C GLN A 537 22.43 21.40 -17.87
N GLU A 538 23.47 20.67 -17.49
CA GLU A 538 24.24 20.98 -16.29
C GLU A 538 25.03 22.27 -16.45
N ALA A 539 24.83 23.18 -15.50
CA ALA A 539 25.54 24.45 -15.44
C ALA A 539 26.98 24.25 -14.93
N LYS A 540 27.94 24.99 -15.50
CA LYS A 540 29.37 24.83 -15.21
C LYS A 540 29.90 25.96 -14.34
N GLN A 541 30.88 25.67 -13.50
CA GLN A 541 31.56 26.71 -12.71
C GLN A 541 32.16 27.78 -13.62
N GLY A 542 31.80 29.04 -13.39
CA GLY A 542 32.38 30.19 -14.05
C GLY A 542 33.59 30.73 -13.28
N ASP A 543 34.29 31.72 -13.84
CA ASP A 543 35.40 32.39 -13.17
C ASP A 543 34.89 33.31 -12.04
N LEU A 544 35.28 33.01 -10.79
CA LEU A 544 34.85 33.74 -9.58
C LEU A 544 35.25 35.21 -9.62
N LEU A 545 36.26 35.59 -10.40
CA LEU A 545 36.68 36.98 -10.59
C LEU A 545 35.67 37.83 -11.38
N GLN A 546 34.67 37.20 -12.02
CA GLN A 546 33.62 37.88 -12.78
C GLN A 546 32.35 38.14 -11.96
N TYR A 547 32.34 37.79 -10.68
CA TYR A 547 31.22 38.02 -9.77
C TYR A 547 31.14 39.51 -9.39
N GLU A 548 29.99 40.14 -9.62
CA GLU A 548 29.74 41.56 -9.34
C GLU A 548 28.51 41.72 -8.46
N PHE A 549 28.65 41.99 -7.16
CA PHE A 549 27.50 42.09 -6.27
C PHE A 549 26.50 43.14 -6.78
N TYR A 550 25.30 42.70 -7.18
CA TYR A 550 24.24 43.55 -7.70
C TYR A 550 23.12 43.67 -6.65
N ASP A 551 22.79 44.91 -6.30
CA ASP A 551 21.68 45.26 -5.43
C ASP A 551 20.82 46.32 -6.15
N GLN A 552 19.57 45.99 -6.48
CA GLN A 552 18.66 46.89 -7.19
C GLN A 552 18.37 48.17 -6.41
N ALA A 553 18.48 48.15 -5.07
CA ALA A 553 18.19 49.32 -4.23
C ALA A 553 19.19 50.48 -4.40
N LEU A 554 20.42 50.19 -4.85
CA LEU A 554 21.49 51.20 -4.98
C LEU A 554 21.49 51.97 -6.31
N LYS A 555 20.74 51.50 -7.32
CA LYS A 555 20.62 52.18 -8.63
C LYS A 555 19.46 53.18 -8.69
N SER A 556 18.35 52.94 -7.97
CA SER A 556 17.21 53.85 -7.96
C SER A 556 17.50 55.20 -7.32
N GLU A 557 18.51 55.32 -6.44
CA GLU A 557 18.93 56.60 -5.87
C GLU A 557 19.85 57.43 -6.79
N ASN A 558 20.49 56.80 -7.79
CA ASN A 558 21.48 57.47 -8.65
C ASN A 558 20.92 57.93 -10.00
N SER A 559 19.65 57.65 -10.33
CA SER A 559 19.02 58.06 -11.59
C SER A 559 18.19 59.35 -11.52
N ASP A 560 17.94 59.91 -10.33
CA ASP A 560 17.10 61.11 -10.15
C ASP A 560 17.90 62.43 -10.04
N GLY A 561 19.22 62.40 -10.29
CA GLY A 561 20.12 63.53 -10.11
C GLY A 561 20.78 64.04 -11.39
N ASN A 562 20.02 64.41 -12.43
CA ASN A 562 20.54 65.28 -13.48
C ASN A 562 19.41 65.99 -14.25
N GLY A 563 19.10 67.20 -13.80
CA GLY A 563 18.19 68.14 -14.45
C GLY A 563 18.43 69.56 -13.95
N ASP A 564 19.14 70.33 -14.77
CA ASP A 564 19.15 71.80 -14.88
C ASP A 564 19.78 72.65 -13.77
N GLY A 565 21.05 73.01 -14.01
CA GLY A 565 21.70 74.20 -13.45
C GLY A 565 22.04 75.19 -14.56
N GLU A 566 21.06 75.98 -15.01
CA GLU A 566 21.30 77.16 -15.83
C GLU A 566 21.95 78.26 -14.97
N VAL A 567 23.08 78.78 -15.47
CA VAL A 567 23.85 79.88 -14.91
C VAL A 567 23.19 81.21 -15.32
N GLY A 568 22.92 82.10 -14.35
CA GLY A 568 22.57 83.49 -14.65
C GLY A 568 22.25 84.35 -13.42
N GLU A 569 23.27 84.82 -12.71
CA GLU A 569 23.13 85.89 -11.70
C GLU A 569 23.18 87.29 -12.34
N LYS A 570 22.29 88.18 -11.88
CA LYS A 570 22.41 89.66 -11.82
C LYS A 570 22.50 90.47 -13.13
N LYS A 571 21.35 90.94 -13.63
CA LYS A 571 20.90 92.36 -13.51
C LYS A 571 19.49 92.53 -14.08
#